data_AF-A0A3M1N790-F1
#
_entry.id   AF-A0A3M1N790-F1
#
_cell.length_a   1.000
_cell.length_b   1.000
_cell.length_c   1.000
_cell.angle_alpha   90.00
_cell.angle_beta   90.00
_cell.angle_gamma   90.00
#
_symmetry.space_group_name_H-M   'P 1'
#
loop_
_entity.id
_entity.type
_entity.pdbx_description
1 polymer ?
#
loop_
_entity_poly.entity_id
_entity_poly.type
_entity_poly.pdbx_seq_one_letter_code
_entity_poly.pdbx_strand_id
1 'polypeptide(L)' 'MAADGYPISSVGVRALIAQHNAHIKAEHFAASVSLSFSLAERDVAALSAALRNLSQGKIVPRRL' A
#
# COMPACT_ATOMS: atom_id res chain seq x y z
N MET A 1 3.02 2.07 -26.95
CA MET A 1 3.85 3.04 -26.22
C MET A 1 2.89 3.99 -25.50
N ALA A 2 2.64 3.71 -24.21
CA ALA A 2 1.98 4.56 -23.22
C ALA A 2 2.18 3.83 -21.87
N ALA A 3 3.35 4.01 -21.26
CA ALA A 3 3.50 3.65 -19.85
C ALA A 3 2.83 4.77 -19.04
N ASP A 4 1.50 4.78 -18.98
CA ASP A 4 0.66 5.66 -18.14
C ASP A 4 0.79 5.34 -16.62
N GLY A 5 1.92 4.75 -16.24
CA GLY A 5 2.26 4.35 -14.90
C GLY A 5 3.37 5.23 -14.38
N TYR A 6 3.05 6.42 -13.87
CA TYR A 6 3.93 7.01 -12.86
C TYR A 6 4.15 5.94 -11.77
N PRO A 7 5.39 5.50 -11.53
CA PRO A 7 5.65 4.47 -10.54
C PRO A 7 5.24 5.01 -9.17
N ILE A 8 4.37 4.27 -8.48
CA ILE A 8 4.08 4.57 -7.08
C ILE A 8 5.37 4.35 -6.30
N SER A 9 5.83 5.38 -5.59
CA SER A 9 7.05 5.27 -4.78
C SER A 9 6.91 4.19 -3.72
N SER A 10 7.72 3.13 -3.84
CA SER A 10 7.76 2.03 -2.87
C SER A 10 8.19 2.50 -1.49
N VAL A 11 9.03 3.54 -1.42
CA VAL A 11 9.46 4.19 -0.16
C VAL A 11 8.28 4.87 0.54
N GLY A 12 7.45 5.61 -0.21
CA GLY A 12 6.27 6.29 0.34
C GLY A 12 5.23 5.32 0.89
N VAL A 13 5.01 4.19 0.20
CA VAL A 13 4.10 3.13 0.66
C VAL A 13 4.60 2.49 1.97
N ARG A 14 5.90 2.14 2.04
CA ARG A 14 6.49 1.55 3.26
C ARG A 14 6.43 2.51 4.45
N ALA A 15 6.74 3.79 4.24
CA ALA A 15 6.67 4.80 5.28
C ALA A 15 5.24 4.95 5.83
N LEU A 16 4.23 4.96 4.96
CA LEU A 16 2.82 5.03 5.36
C LEU A 16 2.37 3.80 6.16
N ILE A 17 2.79 2.60 5.76
CA ILE A 17 2.50 1.36 6.48
C ILE A 17 3.14 1.41 7.88
N ALA A 18 4.41 1.83 7.98
CA ALA A 18 5.11 1.96 9.26
C ALA A 18 4.46 3.01 10.19
N GLN A 19 4.03 4.16 9.65
CA GLN A 19 3.35 5.22 10.41
C GLN A 19 2.02 4.76 11.02
N HIS A 20 1.36 3.76 10.43
CA HIS A 20 0.07 3.24 10.90
C HIS A 20 0.23 2.00 11.80
N ASN A 21 1.40 1.80 12.41
CA ASN A 21 1.73 0.62 13.23
C ASN A 21 1.46 -0.71 12.50
N ALA A 22 1.54 -0.70 11.17
CA ALA A 22 1.33 -1.88 10.37
C ALA A 22 2.67 -2.56 10.10
N HIS A 23 2.69 -3.88 10.26
CA HIS A 23 3.89 -4.70 10.08
C HIS A 23 3.80 -5.45 8.74
N ILE A 24 4.73 -5.18 7.83
CA ILE A 24 4.85 -5.91 6.56
C ILE A 24 5.32 -7.34 6.86
N LYS A 25 4.53 -8.31 6.43
CA LYS A 25 4.79 -9.75 6.58
C LYS A 25 5.49 -10.34 5.37
N ALA A 26 5.09 -9.89 4.18
CA ALA A 26 5.60 -10.43 2.93
C ALA A 26 5.47 -9.40 1.81
N GLU A 27 6.38 -9.51 0.85
CA GLU A 27 6.40 -8.72 -0.36
C GLU A 27 6.61 -9.65 -1.54
N HIS A 28 5.77 -9.51 -2.56
CA HIS A 28 5.87 -10.30 -3.76
C HIS A 28 6.10 -9.38 -4.97
N PHE A 29 7.20 -9.61 -5.67
CA PHE A 29 7.61 -8.85 -6.85
C PHE A 29 7.36 -9.67 -8.11
N ALA A 30 6.28 -9.34 -8.83
CA ALA A 30 5.94 -9.89 -10.14
C ALA A 30 5.74 -8.73 -11.14
N ALA A 31 4.83 -8.88 -12.11
CA ALA A 31 4.37 -7.76 -12.95
C ALA A 31 3.73 -6.62 -12.13
N SER A 32 3.25 -6.93 -10.91
CA SER A 32 2.76 -5.99 -9.90
C SER A 32 3.41 -6.30 -8.55
N VAL A 33 3.56 -5.29 -7.69
CA VAL A 33 4.02 -5.48 -6.30
C VAL A 33 2.81 -5.72 -5.40
N SER A 34 2.82 -6.83 -4.65
CA SER A 34 1.83 -7.13 -3.62
C SER A 34 2.48 -7.10 -2.25
N LEU A 35 1.86 -6.38 -1.30
CA LEU A 35 2.34 -6.27 0.07
C LEU A 35 1.30 -6.86 1.02
N SER A 36 1.73 -7.79 1.87
CA SER A 36 0.91 -8.32 2.96
C SER A 36 1.39 -7.70 4.27
N PHE A 37 0.46 -7.14 5.06
CA PHE A 37 0.77 -6.54 6.35
C PHE A 37 -0.34 -6.82 7.37
N SER A 38 -0.02 -6.78 8.65
CA SER A 38 -0.99 -6.79 9.74
C SER A 38 -1.06 -5.43 10.41
N LEU A 39 -2.27 -5.02 10.78
CA LEU A 39 -2.54 -3.85 11.62
C LEU A 39 -3.77 -4.07 12.49
N ALA A 40 -3.98 -3.20 13.48
CA ALA A 40 -5.20 -3.21 14.27
C ALA A 40 -6.41 -2.80 13.41
N GLU A 41 -7.57 -3.41 13.67
CA GLU A 41 -8.78 -3.18 12.86
C GLU A 41 -9.22 -1.71 12.83
N ARG A 42 -9.04 -0.99 13.95
CA ARG A 42 -9.33 0.45 14.05
C ARG A 42 -8.53 1.32 13.08
N ASP A 43 -7.34 0.86 12.70
CA ASP A 43 -6.40 1.62 11.86
C ASP A 43 -6.58 1.30 10.36
N VAL A 44 -7.43 0.32 10.01
CA VAL A 44 -7.68 -0.13 8.63
C VAL A 44 -8.26 0.97 7.76
N ALA A 45 -9.23 1.73 8.26
CA ALA A 45 -9.85 2.81 7.50
C ALA A 45 -8.85 3.94 7.21
N ALA A 46 -8.07 4.34 8.21
CA ALA A 46 -7.07 5.40 8.11
C ALA A 46 -5.97 5.04 7.11
N LEU A 47 -5.38 3.85 7.24
CA LEU A 47 -4.34 3.38 6.32
C LEU A 47 -4.88 3.20 4.90
N SER A 48 -6.11 2.69 4.75
CA SER A 48 -6.73 2.50 3.44
C SER A 48 -6.98 3.82 2.72
N ALA A 49 -7.43 4.86 3.44
CA ALA A 49 -7.59 6.20 2.89
C ALA A 49 -6.24 6.82 2.51
N ALA A 50 -5.22 6.67 3.35
CA ALA A 50 -3.88 7.18 3.09
C ALA A 50 -3.24 6.54 1.85
N LEU A 51 -3.35 5.22 1.70
CA LEU A 51 -2.85 4.50 0.52
C LEU A 51 -3.61 4.89 -0.76
N ARG A 52 -4.92 5.08 -0.67
CA ARG A 52 -5.74 5.57 -1.79
C ARG A 52 -5.32 6.98 -2.20
N ASN A 53 -5.09 7.88 -1.24
CA ASN A 53 -4.67 9.25 -1.52
C ASN A 53 -3.26 9.31 -2.13
N LEU A 54 -2.31 8.57 -1.57
CA LEU A 54 -0.93 8.50 -2.08
C LEU A 54 -0.90 8.05 -3.54
N SER A 55 -1.72 7.05 -3.88
CA SER A 55 -1.71 6.41 -5.19
C SER A 55 -2.73 6.99 -6.17
N GLN A 56 -3.45 8.05 -5.78
CA GLN A 56 -4.59 8.58 -6.53
C GLN A 56 -5.60 7.48 -6.93
N GLY A 57 -5.84 6.52 -6.04
CA GLY A 57 -6.77 5.41 -6.24
C GLY A 57 -6.19 4.16 -6.91
N LYS A 58 -4.90 4.14 -7.25
CA LYS A 58 -4.26 2.98 -7.89
C LYS A 58 -3.98 1.81 -6.93
N ILE A 59 -3.80 2.07 -5.62
CA ILE A 59 -3.70 1.03 -4.59
C ILE A 59 -5.09 0.73 -4.04
N VAL A 60 -5.48 -0.55 -4.10
CA VAL A 60 -6.72 -1.05 -3.53
C VAL A 60 -6.39 -2.02 -2.38
N PRO A 61 -6.47 -1.57 -1.12
CA PRO A 61 -6.32 -2.46 0.04
C PRO A 61 -7.41 -3.54 0.04
N ARG A 62 -7.03 -4.80 0.30
CA ARG A 62 -7.98 -5.91 0.51
C ARG A 62 -7.66 -6.60 1.84
N ARG A 63 -8.71 -6.98 2.58
CA ARG A 63 -8.61 -7.85 3.76
C ARG A 63 -8.49 -9.30 3.27
N LEU A 64 -7.54 -10.04 3.83
CA LEU A 64 -7.30 -11.46 3.59
C LEU A 64 -7.64 -12.26 4.84
#